data_AF-A0A010R954-F1
#
_entry.id   AF-A0A010R954-F1
#
_cell.length_a   1.000
_cell.length_b   1.000
_cell.length_c   1.000
_cell.angle_alpha   90.00
_cell.angle_beta   90.00
_cell.angle_gamma   90.00
#
_symmetry.space_group_name_H-M   'P 1'
#
loop_
_entity.id
_entity.type
_entity.pdbx_description
1 polymer ?
#
loop_
_entity_poly.entity_id
_entity_poly.type
_entity_poly.pdbx_seq_one_letter_code
_entity_poly.pdbx_strand_id
1 'polypeptide(L)'
;MHLTSSPLTLLLLPFLLLLSPQTNAQSTGTGTTTRYWDCCKPSCAWPGKIPTSSLAAGPVTTCDRNDNPLSDGGATRSGCDSGGGGAYMCSAQSPWAVSDDLAYGFAAVRISGGNEAQWCCACYELSFTSGAVAGKKMVVQATNTGADLGQNHFDIA
;
A
#
# COMPACT_ATOMS: atom_id res chain seq x y z
N MET A 1 -37.81 9.71 -44.74
CA MET A 1 -37.07 10.32 -43.61
C MET A 1 -35.63 10.50 -44.05
N HIS A 2 -35.19 11.74 -44.28
CA HIS A 2 -33.81 12.06 -44.62
C HIS A 2 -33.16 12.71 -43.39
N LEU A 3 -32.09 12.11 -42.87
CA LEU A 3 -31.22 12.72 -41.87
C LEU A 3 -30.04 13.40 -42.56
N THR A 4 -29.79 14.66 -42.23
CA THR A 4 -28.61 15.44 -42.62
C THR A 4 -27.53 15.31 -41.54
N SER A 5 -26.28 15.08 -41.95
CA SER A 5 -25.11 15.06 -41.07
C SER A 5 -24.49 16.45 -40.95
N SER A 6 -24.32 16.95 -39.72
CA SER A 6 -23.64 18.23 -39.42
C SER A 6 -22.13 18.02 -39.17
N PRO A 7 -21.22 18.78 -39.79
CA PRO A 7 -19.78 18.67 -39.56
C PRO A 7 -19.34 19.68 -38.51
N LEU A 8 -19.50 19.37 -37.22
CA LEU A 8 -19.02 20.24 -36.13
C LEU A 8 -18.22 19.49 -35.05
N THR A 9 -17.61 18.36 -35.40
CA THR A 9 -17.01 17.43 -34.42
C THR A 9 -15.48 17.32 -34.53
N LEU A 10 -14.78 18.25 -35.18
CA LEU A 10 -13.34 18.10 -35.46
C LEU A 10 -12.41 19.16 -34.83
N LEU A 11 -12.88 20.01 -33.92
CA LEU A 11 -12.05 21.07 -33.30
C LEU A 11 -11.77 20.91 -31.79
N LEU A 12 -12.21 19.83 -31.15
CA LEU A 12 -12.04 19.61 -29.70
C LEU A 12 -10.93 18.62 -29.32
N LEU A 13 -10.23 18.01 -30.28
CA LEU A 13 -9.20 16.98 -29.99
C LEU A 13 -7.93 17.46 -29.25
N PRO A 14 -7.42 18.72 -29.33
CA PRO A 14 -6.15 19.03 -28.68
C PRO A 14 -6.28 19.35 -27.18
N PHE A 15 -7.50 19.50 -26.63
CA PHE A 15 -7.68 19.85 -25.21
C PHE A 15 -7.72 18.63 -24.27
N LEU A 16 -7.93 17.43 -24.82
CA LEU A 16 -8.05 16.18 -24.04
C LEU A 16 -6.68 15.57 -23.64
N LEU A 17 -5.57 16.05 -24.20
CA LEU A 17 -4.21 15.54 -23.89
C LEU A 17 -3.56 16.20 -22.66
N LEU A 18 -4.18 17.22 -22.05
CA LEU A 18 -3.65 17.95 -20.89
C LEU A 18 -4.20 17.44 -19.54
N LEU A 19 -5.08 16.43 -19.55
CA LEU A 19 -5.70 15.85 -18.35
C LEU A 19 -5.08 14.50 -17.94
N SER A 20 -3.85 14.21 -18.35
CA SER A 20 -3.11 13.08 -17.82
C SER A 20 -2.89 13.30 -16.32
N PRO A 21 -3.50 12.49 -15.42
CA PRO A 21 -3.26 12.62 -14.00
C PRO A 21 -1.76 12.41 -13.75
N GLN A 22 -1.08 13.46 -13.33
CA GLN A 22 0.30 13.39 -12.88
C GLN A 22 0.33 12.63 -11.56
N THR A 23 0.55 11.31 -11.59
CA THR A 23 0.78 10.51 -10.39
C THR A 23 2.18 10.82 -9.86
N ASN A 24 2.30 11.92 -9.11
CA ASN A 24 3.52 12.20 -8.35
C ASN A 24 3.65 11.18 -7.21
N ALA A 25 4.83 10.56 -7.07
CA ALA A 25 5.13 9.75 -5.90
C ALA A 25 5.00 10.63 -4.63
N GLN A 26 4.18 10.21 -3.66
CA GLN A 26 3.94 10.97 -2.43
C GLN A 26 5.23 11.19 -1.62
N SER A 27 6.24 10.34 -1.81
CA SER A 27 7.57 10.48 -1.24
C SER A 27 8.59 9.74 -2.11
N THR A 28 9.81 10.27 -2.21
CA THR A 28 10.96 9.61 -2.82
C THR A 28 12.19 9.82 -1.93
N GLY A 29 13.15 8.90 -2.00
CA GLY A 29 14.37 9.00 -1.21
C GLY A 29 15.12 7.69 -1.09
N THR A 30 16.14 7.69 -0.24
CA THR A 30 16.87 6.49 0.17
C THR A 30 16.36 6.01 1.52
N GLY A 31 16.42 4.70 1.73
CA GLY A 31 15.93 4.06 2.94
C GLY A 31 16.68 2.78 3.25
N THR A 32 16.38 2.23 4.42
CA THR A 32 16.90 0.93 4.87
C THR A 32 15.77 -0.08 4.92
N THR A 33 16.09 -1.34 4.69
CA THR A 33 15.12 -2.43 4.80
C THR A 33 15.50 -3.42 5.90
N THR A 34 14.49 -3.98 6.54
CA THR A 34 14.57 -5.19 7.35
C THR A 34 13.51 -6.18 6.87
N ARG A 35 13.27 -7.26 7.63
CA ARG A 35 12.23 -8.25 7.36
C ARG A 35 11.51 -8.63 8.66
N TYR A 36 10.20 -8.84 8.61
CA TYR A 36 9.40 -9.24 9.77
C TYR A 36 8.21 -10.11 9.39
N TRP A 37 7.72 -10.90 10.34
CA TRP A 37 6.39 -11.49 10.31
C TRP A 37 6.01 -11.82 11.76
N ASP A 38 5.24 -10.94 12.40
CA ASP A 38 4.81 -11.09 13.81
C ASP A 38 3.37 -11.59 13.95
N CYS A 39 2.69 -11.83 12.82
CA CYS A 39 1.26 -12.17 12.70
C CYS A 39 0.29 -11.10 13.24
N CYS A 40 0.77 -9.99 13.80
CA CYS A 40 -0.08 -9.02 14.45
C CYS A 40 -1.03 -8.36 13.44
N LYS A 41 -2.19 -7.90 13.92
CA LYS A 41 -3.03 -7.01 13.12
C LYS A 41 -2.20 -5.77 12.73
N PRO A 42 -2.04 -5.48 11.43
CA PRO A 42 -1.19 -4.38 10.99
C PRO A 42 -1.87 -3.04 11.28
N SER A 43 -1.09 -1.98 11.54
CA SER A 43 -1.65 -0.73 12.09
C SER A 43 -2.63 -0.03 11.14
N CYS A 44 -2.48 -0.16 9.82
CA CYS A 44 -3.41 0.41 8.84
C CYS A 44 -4.73 -0.38 8.73
N ALA A 45 -4.89 -1.49 9.46
CA ALA A 45 -6.14 -2.21 9.60
C ALA A 45 -7.05 -1.64 10.70
N TRP A 46 -6.62 -0.61 11.43
CA TRP A 46 -7.47 0.06 12.41
C TRP A 46 -8.41 1.08 11.74
N PRO A 47 -9.68 1.20 12.20
CA PRO A 47 -10.59 2.23 11.74
C PRO A 47 -10.00 3.64 11.93
N GLY A 48 -10.25 4.54 10.96
CA GLY A 48 -9.81 5.93 11.04
C GLY A 48 -8.35 6.19 10.67
N LYS A 49 -7.56 5.17 10.32
CA LYS A 49 -6.18 5.34 9.84
C LYS A 49 -6.10 5.79 8.38
N ILE A 50 -7.13 5.47 7.60
CA ILE A 50 -7.20 5.80 6.18
C ILE A 50 -8.05 7.07 6.02
N PRO A 51 -7.50 8.19 5.50
CA PRO A 51 -8.29 9.39 5.27
C PRO A 51 -9.28 9.16 4.12
N THR A 52 -10.42 9.84 4.16
CA THR A 52 -11.47 9.75 3.11
C THR A 52 -11.01 10.30 1.76
N SER A 53 -9.90 11.06 1.72
CA SER A 53 -9.24 11.51 0.50
C SER A 53 -8.32 10.46 -0.13
N SER A 54 -8.08 9.32 0.54
CA SER A 54 -7.30 8.21 0.00
C SER A 54 -8.09 7.45 -1.07
N LEU A 55 -7.37 6.75 -1.95
CA LEU A 55 -7.94 5.81 -2.92
C LEU A 55 -8.25 4.43 -2.31
N ALA A 56 -7.81 4.17 -1.07
CA ALA A 56 -8.07 2.90 -0.40
C ALA A 56 -9.55 2.79 0.01
N ALA A 57 -10.15 1.62 -0.23
CA ALA A 57 -11.56 1.34 0.07
C ALA A 57 -11.89 1.29 1.57
N GLY A 58 -10.87 1.17 2.42
CA GLY A 58 -11.01 1.06 3.87
C GLY A 58 -9.71 0.58 4.52
N PRO A 59 -9.77 0.20 5.81
CA PRO A 59 -8.64 -0.40 6.51
C PRO A 59 -8.15 -1.68 5.82
N VAL A 60 -6.88 -2.00 6.00
CA VAL A 60 -6.29 -3.25 5.50
C VAL A 60 -7.07 -4.45 6.06
N THR A 61 -7.42 -5.40 5.18
CA THR A 61 -8.10 -6.63 5.58
C THR A 61 -7.27 -7.39 6.62
N THR A 62 -7.92 -7.93 7.65
CA THR A 62 -7.30 -8.83 8.64
C THR A 62 -7.94 -10.20 8.55
N CYS A 63 -7.29 -11.20 9.12
CA CYS A 63 -7.79 -12.56 9.13
C CYS A 63 -7.93 -13.09 10.55
N ASP A 64 -8.80 -14.09 10.73
CA ASP A 64 -8.82 -14.87 11.97
C ASP A 64 -7.61 -15.82 12.05
N ARG A 65 -7.50 -16.58 13.15
CA ARG A 65 -6.39 -17.52 13.37
C ARG A 65 -6.28 -18.64 12.31
N ASN A 66 -7.34 -18.87 11.53
CA ASN A 66 -7.39 -19.88 10.49
C ASN A 66 -7.26 -19.24 9.09
N ASP A 67 -6.81 -17.98 9.03
CA ASP A 67 -6.62 -17.21 7.80
C ASP A 67 -7.92 -16.88 7.04
N ASN A 68 -9.08 -16.89 7.72
CA ASN A 68 -10.32 -16.42 7.12
C ASN A 68 -10.40 -14.89 7.18
N PRO A 69 -10.63 -14.18 6.06
CA PRO A 69 -10.78 -12.72 6.07
C PRO A 69 -11.93 -12.24 6.97
N LEU A 70 -11.65 -11.23 7.79
CA LEU A 70 -12.61 -10.55 8.64
C LEU A 70 -13.22 -9.36 7.89
N SER A 71 -14.54 -9.38 7.71
CA SER A 71 -15.31 -8.32 7.06
C SER A 71 -16.01 -7.41 8.09
N ASP A 72 -15.26 -6.89 9.05
CA ASP A 72 -15.78 -6.11 10.19
C ASP A 72 -15.31 -4.65 10.20
N GLY A 73 -14.73 -4.18 9.08
CA GLY A 73 -14.18 -2.84 8.97
C GLY A 73 -13.01 -2.56 9.90
N GLY A 74 -12.31 -3.60 10.38
CA GLY A 74 -11.19 -3.46 11.31
C GLY A 74 -11.61 -3.36 12.77
N ALA A 75 -12.84 -3.73 13.12
CA ALA A 75 -13.35 -3.63 14.50
C ALA A 75 -12.66 -4.61 15.47
N THR A 76 -12.32 -5.81 15.01
CA THR A 76 -11.70 -6.85 15.85
C THR A 76 -10.31 -6.44 16.29
N ARG A 77 -10.03 -6.60 17.59
CA ARG A 77 -8.72 -6.29 18.18
C ARG A 77 -7.63 -7.24 17.70
N SER A 78 -6.39 -6.75 17.74
CA SER A 78 -5.21 -7.53 17.39
C SER A 78 -5.06 -8.75 18.30
N GLY A 79 -4.66 -9.89 17.76
CA GLY A 79 -4.18 -11.03 18.56
C GLY A 79 -3.01 -10.66 19.47
N CYS A 80 -2.23 -9.62 19.11
CA CYS A 80 -1.09 -9.14 19.87
C CYS A 80 -1.43 -8.08 20.95
N ASP A 81 -2.67 -7.63 21.03
CA ASP A 81 -3.07 -6.69 22.08
C ASP A 81 -3.03 -7.35 23.47
N SER A 82 -2.81 -6.55 24.52
CA SER A 82 -3.03 -7.00 25.90
C SER A 82 -4.50 -7.43 26.11
N GLY A 83 -4.68 -8.66 26.60
CA GLY A 83 -5.99 -9.33 26.69
C GLY A 83 -6.39 -10.13 25.45
N GLY A 84 -5.57 -10.11 24.40
CA GLY A 84 -5.80 -10.84 23.15
C GLY A 84 -6.88 -10.25 22.26
N GLY A 85 -6.96 -10.78 21.05
CA GLY A 85 -7.92 -10.42 20.02
C GLY A 85 -8.01 -11.50 18.95
N GLY A 86 -8.92 -11.31 18.00
CA GLY A 86 -9.22 -12.28 16.95
C GLY A 86 -8.60 -11.98 15.59
N ALA A 87 -7.93 -10.83 15.43
CA ALA A 87 -7.43 -10.35 14.14
C ALA A 87 -5.90 -10.46 14.03
N TYR A 88 -5.46 -10.97 12.89
CA TYR A 88 -4.07 -11.21 12.51
C TYR A 88 -3.82 -10.66 11.10
N MET A 89 -2.55 -10.51 10.73
CA MET A 89 -2.18 -10.29 9.33
C MET A 89 -2.54 -11.52 8.49
N CYS A 90 -3.21 -11.32 7.36
CA CYS A 90 -3.59 -12.41 6.45
C CYS A 90 -2.37 -12.98 5.72
N SER A 91 -2.32 -14.29 5.48
CA SER A 91 -1.24 -14.92 4.72
C SER A 91 -1.15 -14.42 3.28
N ALA A 92 -2.28 -14.02 2.69
CA ALA A 92 -2.35 -13.38 1.38
C ALA A 92 -1.58 -12.04 1.31
N GLN A 93 -1.15 -11.50 2.44
CA GLN A 93 -0.26 -10.33 2.52
C GLN A 93 1.23 -10.73 2.56
N SER A 94 1.57 -11.87 1.99
CA SER A 94 2.95 -12.32 1.74
C SER A 94 3.49 -11.75 0.42
N PRO A 95 4.82 -11.62 0.27
CA PRO A 95 5.43 -11.16 -0.97
C PRO A 95 5.42 -12.26 -2.04
N TRP A 96 5.41 -11.85 -3.31
CA TRP A 96 5.52 -12.76 -4.45
C TRP A 96 6.36 -12.17 -5.59
N ALA A 97 7.06 -13.03 -6.32
CA ALA A 97 7.78 -12.65 -7.52
C ALA A 97 6.80 -12.52 -8.70
N VAL A 98 6.94 -11.44 -9.46
CA VAL A 98 6.28 -11.22 -10.76
C VAL A 98 7.21 -11.67 -11.90
N SER A 99 8.50 -11.45 -11.74
CA SER A 99 9.58 -11.93 -12.59
C SER A 99 10.86 -12.09 -11.77
N ASP A 100 11.96 -12.45 -12.41
CA ASP A 100 13.27 -12.52 -11.74
C ASP A 100 13.69 -11.16 -11.15
N ASP A 101 13.24 -10.03 -11.73
CA ASP A 101 13.68 -8.68 -11.36
C ASP A 101 12.61 -7.82 -10.68
N LEU A 102 11.38 -8.33 -10.56
CA LEU A 102 10.26 -7.62 -9.93
C LEU A 102 9.50 -8.52 -8.97
N ALA A 103 9.30 -8.02 -7.74
CA ALA A 103 8.38 -8.61 -6.76
C ALA A 103 7.33 -7.59 -6.31
N TYR A 104 6.21 -8.08 -5.80
CA TYR A 104 5.22 -7.30 -5.07
C TYR A 104 5.10 -7.82 -3.63
N GLY A 105 4.65 -6.97 -2.73
CA GLY A 105 4.44 -7.38 -1.34
C GLY A 105 3.96 -6.25 -0.44
N PHE A 106 4.29 -6.37 0.84
CA PHE A 106 3.78 -5.52 1.90
C PHE A 106 4.91 -5.14 2.85
N ALA A 107 4.76 -4.01 3.54
CA ALA A 107 5.76 -3.57 4.49
C ALA A 107 5.15 -2.79 5.67
N ALA A 108 5.80 -2.89 6.83
CA ALA A 108 5.71 -1.85 7.83
C ALA A 108 6.64 -0.69 7.43
N VAL A 109 6.17 0.55 7.51
CA VAL A 109 6.94 1.70 7.04
C VAL A 109 7.07 2.78 8.09
N ARG A 110 8.14 3.56 7.98
CA ARG A 110 8.29 4.84 8.66
C ARG A 110 8.94 5.84 7.73
N ILE A 111 8.16 6.75 7.17
CA ILE A 111 8.63 7.71 6.15
C ILE A 111 8.88 9.08 6.79
N SER A 112 10.05 9.67 6.51
CA SER A 112 10.42 10.98 7.04
C SER A 112 9.43 12.06 6.62
N GLY A 113 9.00 12.89 7.57
CA GLY A 113 8.02 13.96 7.34
C GLY A 113 6.58 13.47 7.08
N GLY A 114 6.35 12.16 7.17
CA GLY A 114 5.04 11.54 7.01
C GLY A 114 4.41 11.10 8.34
N ASN A 115 3.16 10.66 8.24
CA ASN A 115 2.42 9.98 9.30
C ASN A 115 1.53 8.87 8.70
N GLU A 116 0.83 8.12 9.57
CA GLU A 116 -0.03 7.01 9.13
C GLU A 116 -1.10 7.40 8.14
N ALA A 117 -1.72 8.58 8.25
CA ALA A 117 -2.71 9.01 7.29
C ALA A 117 -2.13 9.23 5.90
N GLN A 118 -0.81 9.49 5.80
CA GLN A 118 -0.11 9.69 4.54
C GLN A 118 0.42 8.40 3.93
N TRP A 119 0.95 7.46 4.74
CA TRP A 119 1.53 6.23 4.22
C TRP A 119 0.59 5.03 4.23
N CYS A 120 -0.45 4.99 5.08
CA CYS A 120 -1.29 3.81 5.13
C CYS A 120 -1.97 3.55 3.79
N CYS A 121 -1.80 2.33 3.30
CA CYS A 121 -2.24 1.85 2.00
C CYS A 121 -1.54 2.49 0.78
N ALA A 122 -0.58 3.39 0.99
CA ALA A 122 0.27 3.90 -0.09
C ALA A 122 1.20 2.80 -0.61
N CYS A 123 1.56 2.89 -1.88
CA CYS A 123 2.49 1.97 -2.53
C CYS A 123 3.82 2.66 -2.84
N TYR A 124 4.91 1.93 -2.66
CA TYR A 124 6.28 2.40 -2.92
C TYR A 124 7.02 1.40 -3.79
N GLU A 125 7.66 1.88 -4.86
CA GLU A 125 8.64 1.09 -5.61
C GLU A 125 10.00 1.21 -4.93
N LEU A 126 10.52 0.09 -4.45
CA LEU A 126 11.86 -0.05 -3.90
C LEU A 126 12.79 -0.53 -5.02
N SER A 127 13.88 0.20 -5.24
CA SER A 127 14.99 -0.26 -6.07
C SER A 127 16.18 -0.59 -5.16
N PHE A 128 16.53 -1.86 -5.04
CA PHE A 128 17.57 -2.29 -4.10
C PHE A 128 18.96 -1.86 -4.57
N THR A 129 19.77 -1.33 -3.65
CA THR A 129 21.09 -0.75 -3.96
C THR A 129 22.27 -1.56 -3.39
N SER A 130 22.01 -2.64 -2.65
CA SER A 130 23.04 -3.47 -2.02
C SER A 130 22.57 -4.92 -1.83
N GLY A 131 23.49 -5.80 -1.41
CA GLY A 131 23.23 -7.22 -1.18
C GLY A 131 23.00 -8.02 -2.47
N ALA A 132 22.56 -9.27 -2.32
CA ALA A 132 22.35 -10.20 -3.45
C ALA A 132 21.20 -9.79 -4.38
N VAL A 133 20.34 -8.86 -3.95
CA VAL A 133 19.18 -8.36 -4.70
C VAL A 133 19.41 -6.98 -5.32
N ALA A 134 20.64 -6.45 -5.27
CA ALA A 134 20.96 -5.15 -5.86
C ALA A 134 20.55 -5.09 -7.34
N GLY A 135 19.90 -4.00 -7.74
CA GLY A 135 19.35 -3.79 -9.08
C GLY A 135 17.94 -4.34 -9.30
N LYS A 136 17.43 -5.22 -8.42
CA LYS A 136 16.04 -5.70 -8.48
C LYS A 136 15.08 -4.69 -7.88
N LYS A 137 13.79 -4.86 -8.21
CA LYS A 137 12.71 -4.00 -7.76
C LYS A 137 11.67 -4.75 -6.94
N MET A 138 11.08 -4.06 -5.98
CA MET A 138 9.91 -4.55 -5.24
C MET A 138 8.90 -3.42 -5.05
N VAL A 139 7.64 -3.61 -5.43
CA VAL A 139 6.56 -2.67 -5.07
C VAL A 139 5.86 -3.17 -3.82
N VAL A 140 5.84 -2.35 -2.77
CA VAL A 140 5.22 -2.69 -1.50
C VAL A 140 4.05 -1.79 -1.18
N GLN A 141 2.97 -2.37 -0.65
CA GLN A 141 1.93 -1.60 0.03
C GLN A 141 2.30 -1.44 1.51
N ALA A 142 2.24 -0.21 2.02
CA ALA A 142 2.40 0.08 3.44
C ALA A 142 1.13 -0.31 4.22
N THR A 143 1.21 -1.38 5.01
CA THR A 143 0.09 -1.89 5.81
C THR A 143 0.26 -1.64 7.30
N ASN A 144 1.48 -1.35 7.74
CA ASN A 144 1.80 -1.18 9.15
C ASN A 144 2.78 -0.01 9.35
N THR A 145 2.88 0.48 10.58
CA THR A 145 3.92 1.42 11.01
C THR A 145 4.98 0.68 11.81
N GLY A 146 6.24 0.80 11.41
CA GLY A 146 7.36 0.33 12.21
C GLY A 146 7.80 1.38 13.22
N ALA A 147 7.13 1.44 14.38
CA ALA A 147 7.34 2.50 15.38
C ALA A 147 8.78 2.55 15.92
N ASP A 148 9.45 1.40 15.99
CA ASP A 148 10.82 1.25 16.50
C ASP A 148 11.90 1.45 15.41
N LEU A 149 11.50 1.72 14.17
CA LEU A 149 12.41 1.86 13.04
C LEU A 149 12.98 3.27 12.93
N GLY A 150 14.12 3.39 12.23
CA GLY A 150 14.64 4.68 11.80
C GLY A 150 13.74 5.38 10.78
N GLN A 151 14.10 6.61 10.39
CA GLN A 151 13.39 7.31 9.30
C GLN A 151 13.70 6.65 7.95
N ASN A 152 12.72 6.67 7.04
CA ASN A 152 12.75 6.02 5.72
C ASN A 152 13.09 4.53 5.81
N HIS A 153 12.41 3.82 6.70
CA HIS A 153 12.61 2.39 6.90
C HIS A 153 11.41 1.60 6.37
N PHE A 154 11.69 0.51 5.67
CA PHE A 154 10.71 -0.48 5.20
C PHE A 154 11.03 -1.85 5.82
N ASP A 155 10.21 -2.30 6.75
CA ASP A 155 10.29 -3.65 7.29
C ASP A 155 9.40 -4.57 6.44
N ILE A 156 10.03 -5.36 5.57
CA ILE A 156 9.34 -6.12 4.52
C ILE A 156 8.70 -7.36 5.15
N ALA A 157 7.41 -7.57 4.88
CA ALA A 157 6.68 -8.78 5.30
C ALA A 157 7.07 -10.00 4.47
#